data_AF-A0A1F5B7T5-F1
#
_entry.id   AF-A0A1F5B7T5-F1
#
_cell.length_a   1.000
_cell.length_b   1.000
_cell.length_c   1.000
_cell.angle_alpha   90.00
_cell.angle_beta   90.00
_cell.angle_gamma   90.00
#
_symmetry.space_group_name_H-M   'P 1'
#
loop_
_entity.id
_entity.type
_entity.pdbx_description
1 polymer ?
#
loop_
_entity_poly.entity_id
_entity_poly.type
_entity_poly.pdbx_seq_one_letter_code
_entity_poly.pdbx_strand_id
1 'polypeptide(L)'
;MKTQYDIEGFRSKTTAEEEDTKIFDHTQEFSTLDEAAAKAREFLEKNKELGLAVISKHSPTGDHQGLKFIFRDKEGKFEEGDLYWGDWLCREG
;
A
#
# COMPACT_ATOMS: atom_id res chain seq x y z
N MET A 1 -2.50 12.87 19.42
CA MET A 1 -3.19 12.72 18.11
C MET A 1 -2.72 11.40 17.52
N LYS A 2 -3.65 10.51 17.15
CA LYS A 2 -3.28 9.27 16.43
C LYS A 2 -2.97 9.64 14.98
N THR A 3 -2.06 8.89 14.35
CA THR A 3 -1.73 9.12 12.95
C THR A 3 -2.76 8.39 12.09
N GLN A 4 -3.34 9.08 11.12
CA GLN A 4 -4.25 8.44 10.17
C GLN A 4 -3.42 7.77 9.07
N TYR A 5 -3.72 6.50 8.80
CA TYR A 5 -3.15 5.77 7.68
C TYR A 5 -4.26 5.34 6.73
N ASP A 6 -3.96 5.42 5.45
CA ASP A 6 -4.79 4.93 4.37
C ASP A 6 -4.21 3.61 3.86
N ILE A 7 -5.07 2.63 3.63
CA ILE A 7 -4.71 1.35 3.04
C ILE A 7 -5.46 1.24 1.71
N GLU A 8 -4.73 1.30 0.62
CA GLU A 8 -5.26 1.17 -0.74
C GLU A 8 -4.93 -0.22 -1.28
N GLY A 9 -5.92 -0.93 -1.80
CA GLY A 9 -5.74 -2.26 -2.37
C GLY A 9 -5.95 -2.25 -3.88
N PHE A 10 -5.02 -2.85 -4.59
CA PHE A 10 -4.96 -2.93 -6.04
C PHE A 10 -5.04 -4.38 -6.50
N ARG A 11 -5.85 -4.59 -7.53
CA ARG A 11 -5.85 -5.83 -8.29
C ARG A 11 -4.68 -5.79 -9.25
N SER A 12 -3.85 -6.84 -9.22
CA SER A 12 -2.74 -6.99 -10.15
C SER A 12 -3.23 -7.07 -11.58
N LYS A 13 -2.53 -6.36 -12.48
CA LYS A 13 -2.75 -6.50 -13.92
C LYS A 13 -2.64 -7.96 -14.37
N THR A 14 -3.59 -8.40 -15.19
CA THR A 14 -3.56 -9.75 -15.78
C THR A 14 -2.87 -9.77 -17.14
N THR A 15 -2.72 -8.61 -17.77
CA THR A 15 -2.05 -8.42 -19.05
C THR A 15 -1.08 -7.25 -18.98
N ALA A 16 -0.15 -7.16 -19.94
CA ALA A 16 0.86 -6.09 -19.96
C ALA A 16 0.26 -4.69 -20.23
N GLU A 17 -0.91 -4.66 -20.86
CA GLU A 17 -1.64 -3.44 -21.27
C GLU A 17 -2.58 -2.92 -20.18
N GLU A 18 -2.84 -3.71 -19.13
CA GLU A 18 -3.65 -3.30 -17.99
C GLU A 18 -2.82 -2.55 -16.94
N GLU A 19 -3.37 -1.48 -16.39
CA GLU A 19 -2.86 -0.82 -15.19
C GLU A 19 -3.42 -1.50 -13.94
N ASP A 20 -2.65 -1.48 -12.85
CA ASP A 20 -3.12 -1.96 -11.55
C ASP A 20 -4.34 -1.13 -11.13
N THR A 21 -5.46 -1.81 -10.94
CA THR A 21 -6.74 -1.13 -10.68
C THR A 21 -6.96 -1.06 -9.18
N LYS A 22 -7.09 0.17 -8.64
CA LYS A 22 -7.55 0.35 -7.25
C LYS A 22 -8.97 -0.15 -7.12
N ILE A 23 -9.18 -1.15 -6.28
CA ILE A 23 -10.51 -1.73 -6.02
C ILE A 23 -10.87 -1.75 -4.53
N PHE A 24 -9.95 -1.29 -3.67
CA PHE A 24 -10.13 -1.23 -2.24
C PHE A 24 -9.48 0.04 -1.68
N ASP A 25 -10.19 0.71 -0.77
CA ASP A 25 -9.75 1.92 -0.10
C ASP A 25 -10.26 1.85 1.35
N HIS A 26 -9.35 1.92 2.32
CA HIS A 26 -9.67 1.84 3.73
C HIS A 26 -8.84 2.83 4.53
N THR A 27 -9.51 3.91 4.93
CA THR A 27 -8.94 4.93 5.81
C THR A 27 -9.28 4.62 7.26
N GLN A 28 -8.25 4.48 8.12
CA GLN A 28 -8.47 4.29 9.55
C GLN A 28 -7.33 4.88 10.38
N GLU A 29 -7.64 5.31 11.60
CA GLU A 29 -6.63 5.74 12.56
C GLU A 29 -5.92 4.52 13.18
N PHE A 30 -4.61 4.41 12.94
CA PHE A 30 -3.76 3.40 13.57
C PHE A 30 -2.71 4.07 14.46
N SER A 31 -2.24 3.37 15.49
CA SER A 31 -1.23 3.95 16.39
C SER A 31 0.16 3.89 15.75
N THR A 32 0.41 2.89 14.88
CA THR A 32 1.70 2.65 14.22
C THR A 32 1.56 2.15 12.77
N LEU A 33 2.63 2.27 11.98
CA LEU A 33 2.72 1.69 10.63
C LEU A 33 2.61 0.16 10.66
N ASP A 34 3.09 -0.49 11.72
CA ASP A 34 3.04 -1.95 11.86
C ASP A 34 1.60 -2.47 12.01
N GLU A 35 0.77 -1.75 12.78
CA GLU A 35 -0.67 -2.06 12.89
C GLU A 35 -1.39 -1.89 11.53
N ALA A 36 -1.07 -0.83 10.79
CA ALA A 36 -1.61 -0.63 9.45
C ALA A 36 -1.14 -1.74 8.47
N ALA A 37 0.11 -2.19 8.59
CA ALA A 37 0.65 -3.28 7.79
C ALA A 37 -0.01 -4.64 8.10
N ALA A 38 -0.22 -4.95 9.38
CA ALA A 38 -0.96 -6.14 9.78
C ALA A 38 -2.38 -6.13 9.19
N LYS A 39 -3.06 -4.97 9.20
CA LYS A 39 -4.39 -4.82 8.62
C LYS A 39 -4.38 -4.99 7.09
N ALA A 40 -3.38 -4.42 6.41
CA ALA A 40 -3.20 -4.57 4.97
C ALA A 40 -3.01 -6.04 4.56
N ARG A 41 -2.24 -6.82 5.33
CA ARG A 41 -2.10 -8.27 5.11
C ARG A 41 -3.43 -9.00 5.27
N GLU A 42 -4.19 -8.70 6.34
CA GLU A 42 -5.51 -9.30 6.52
C GLU A 42 -6.43 -9.03 5.31
N PHE A 43 -6.37 -7.84 4.71
CA PHE A 43 -7.15 -7.50 3.52
C PHE A 43 -6.71 -8.31 2.30
N LEU A 44 -5.40 -8.46 2.07
CA LEU A 44 -4.86 -9.30 1.00
C LEU A 44 -5.16 -10.80 1.17
N GLU A 45 -5.24 -11.28 2.42
CA GLU A 45 -5.61 -12.66 2.73
C GLU A 45 -7.10 -12.93 2.47
N LYS A 46 -7.97 -12.01 2.88
CA LYS A 46 -9.43 -12.14 2.70
C LYS A 46 -9.87 -11.91 1.26
N ASN A 47 -9.20 -11.01 0.54
CA ASN A 47 -9.55 -10.64 -0.83
C ASN A 47 -8.47 -11.16 -1.79
N LYS A 48 -8.68 -12.36 -2.34
CA LYS A 48 -7.73 -13.01 -3.26
C LYS A 48 -7.53 -12.25 -4.57
N GLU A 49 -8.45 -11.35 -4.91
CA GLU A 49 -8.38 -10.47 -6.08
C GLU A 49 -7.37 -9.34 -5.90
N LEU A 50 -7.02 -8.99 -4.66
CA LEU A 50 -5.98 -8.03 -4.36
C LEU A 50 -4.61 -8.69 -4.50
N GLY A 51 -3.74 -8.06 -5.28
CA GLY A 51 -2.35 -8.47 -5.44
C GLY A 51 -1.36 -7.50 -4.81
N LEU A 52 -1.80 -6.28 -4.49
CA LEU A 52 -0.99 -5.22 -3.89
C LEU A 52 -1.82 -4.42 -2.89
N ALA A 53 -1.24 -4.08 -1.75
CA ALA A 53 -1.75 -3.11 -0.80
C ALA A 53 -0.69 -2.03 -0.55
N VAL A 54 -1.09 -0.77 -0.60
CA VAL A 54 -0.25 0.40 -0.33
C VAL A 54 -0.73 1.04 0.97
N ILE A 55 0.21 1.36 1.84
CA ILE A 55 -0.04 2.01 3.12
C ILE A 55 0.55 3.40 3.05
N SER A 56 -0.32 4.39 3.19
CA SER A 56 0.02 5.80 3.14
C SER A 56 -0.29 6.46 4.47
N LYS A 57 0.49 7.47 4.85
CA LYS A 57 0.16 8.35 5.97
C LYS A 57 -0.56 9.57 5.44
N HIS A 58 -1.70 9.88 6.05
CA HIS A 58 -2.46 11.08 5.75
C HIS A 58 -1.92 12.25 6.59
N SER A 59 -1.48 13.30 5.91
CA SER A 59 -1.09 14.57 6.54
C SER A 59 -2.33 15.42 6.83
N PRO A 60 -2.36 16.20 7.92
CA PRO A 60 -3.43 17.17 8.18
C PRO A 60 -3.58 18.24 7.08
N THR A 61 -2.61 18.39 6.18
CA THR A 61 -2.65 19.26 5.00
C THR A 61 -3.38 18.64 3.81
N GLY A 62 -3.80 17.38 3.89
CA GLY A 62 -4.42 16.62 2.79
C GLY A 62 -3.42 15.89 1.90
N ASP A 63 -2.12 15.93 2.22
CA ASP A 63 -1.09 15.17 1.50
C ASP A 63 -1.07 13.69 1.94
N HIS A 64 -0.89 12.79 0.98
CA HIS A 64 -0.74 11.35 1.23
C HIS A 64 0.72 10.96 0.96
N GLN A 65 1.40 10.42 1.96
CA GLN A 65 2.76 9.91 1.81
C GLN A 65 2.73 8.39 1.85
N GLY A 66 2.99 7.73 0.72
CA GLY A 66 3.20 6.28 0.69
C GLY A 66 4.40 5.90 1.57
N LEU A 67 4.19 4.98 2.51
CA LEU A 67 5.22 4.53 3.46
C LEU A 67 5.66 3.10 3.20
N LYS A 68 4.72 2.22 2.87
CA LYS A 68 4.98 0.79 2.69
C LYS A 68 4.02 0.20 1.68
N PHE A 69 4.45 -0.82 0.97
CA PHE A 69 3.59 -1.65 0.16
C PHE A 69 3.77 -3.13 0.51
N ILE A 70 2.71 -3.90 0.33
CA ILE A 70 2.66 -5.34 0.53
C ILE A 70 2.07 -5.96 -0.72
N PHE A 71 2.75 -6.92 -1.33
CA PHE A 71 2.27 -7.57 -2.54
C PHE A 71 2.33 -9.09 -2.42
N ARG A 72 1.49 -9.76 -3.22
CA ARG A 72 1.50 -11.21 -3.35
C ARG A 72 2.39 -11.58 -4.54
N ASP A 73 3.41 -12.39 -4.31
CA ASP A 73 4.28 -12.89 -5.36
C ASP A 73 3.61 -14.00 -6.21
N LYS A 74 4.34 -14.51 -7.21
CA LYS A 74 3.86 -15.59 -8.09
C LYS A 74 3.69 -16.93 -7.38
N GLU A 75 4.33 -17.14 -6.24
CA GLU A 75 4.19 -18.32 -5.38
C GLU A 75 3.04 -18.17 -4.37
N GLY A 76 2.39 -17.00 -4.32
CA GLY A 76 1.32 -16.68 -3.38
C GLY A 76 1.81 -16.21 -2.00
N LYS A 77 3.11 -15.98 -1.82
CA LYS A 77 3.69 -15.44 -0.58
C LYS A 77 3.53 -13.93 -0.54
N PHE A 78 3.45 -13.37 0.66
CA PHE A 78 3.44 -11.93 0.84
C PHE A 78 4.85 -11.42 1.01
N GLU A 79 5.19 -10.42 0.19
CA GLU A 79 6.41 -9.65 0.30
C GLU A 79 6.07 -8.19 0.65
N GLU A 80 7.01 -7.52 1.28
CA GLU A 80 6.85 -6.14 1.75
C GLU A 80 8.01 -5.29 1.27
N GLY A 81 7.73 -4.05 0.92
CA GLY A 81 8.75 -3.06 0.60
C GLY A 81 8.40 -1.70 1.16
N ASP A 82 9.42 -0.93 1.55
CA ASP A 82 9.23 0.46 1.95
C ASP A 82 9.02 1.32 0.71
N LEU A 83 8.00 2.18 0.74
CA LEU A 83 7.77 3.18 -0.30
C LEU A 83 8.60 4.42 0.03
N TYR A 84 9.80 4.50 -0.54
CA TYR A 84 10.56 5.74 -0.55
C TYR A 84 10.10 6.66 -1.69
N TRP A 85 8.92 7.26 -1.56
CA TRP A 85 8.58 8.46 -2.35
C TRP A 85 9.30 9.66 -1.73
N GLY A 86 10.61 9.77 -1.98
CA GLY A 86 11.39 10.83 -1.34
C GLY A 86 12.83 11.08 -1.80
N ASP A 87 13.45 10.27 -2.69
CA ASP A 87 14.83 10.58 -3.10
C ASP A 87 15.23 10.15 -4.53
N TRP A 88 14.40 9.39 -5.25
CA TRP A 88 14.76 8.96 -6.61
C TRP A 88 14.68 10.06 -7.69
N LEU A 89 14.02 11.20 -7.40
CA LEU A 89 13.92 12.33 -8.32
C LEU A 89 15.09 13.35 -8.20
N CYS A 90 16.07 13.14 -7.30
CA CYS A 90 17.21 14.05 -7.10
C CYS A 90 18.58 13.40 -7.30
N ARG A 91 18.67 12.31 -8.06
CA ARG A 91 19.94 11.76 -8.56
C ARG A 91 19.96 11.74 -10.09
N GLU A 92 19.74 12.91 -10.70
CA GLU A 92 20.48 13.22 -11.93
C GLU A 92 21.88 13.65 -11.49
N GLY A 93 22.83 12.73 -11.67
CA GLY A 93 24.25 13.05 -11.75
C GLY A 93 24.64 13.33 -13.19
#